data_AF-A0AAV0NIK1-F1
#
_entry.id   AF-A0AAV0NIK1-F1
#
_cell.length_a   1.000
_cell.length_b   1.000
_cell.length_c   1.000
_cell.angle_alpha   90.00
_cell.angle_beta   90.00
_cell.angle_gamma   90.00
#
_symmetry.space_group_name_H-M   'P 1'
#
loop_
_entity.id
_entity.type
_entity.pdbx_description
1 polymer ?
#
loop_
_entity_poly.entity_id
_entity_poly.type
_entity_poly.pdbx_seq_one_letter_code
_entity_poly.pdbx_strand_id
1 'polypeptide(L)'
;MFALTSIKGIGRRFANIVCKKDYKDGKHSQVVSNALDMKLRDDLERLKKIRNHRGLRHYWGLRVRGQHTKTTGRRGKTVGVSKKR
;
A
#
# COMPACT_ATOMS: atom_id res chain seq x y z
N MET A 1 16.40 17.96 12.78
CA MET A 1 16.40 16.59 12.22
C MET A 1 15.02 16.08 11.76
N PHE A 2 13.89 16.61 12.26
CA PHE A 2 12.54 16.10 11.92
C PHE A 2 11.89 16.72 10.67
N ALA A 3 12.34 17.90 10.21
CA ALA A 3 11.69 18.65 9.13
C ALA A 3 11.65 17.86 7.79
N LEU A 4 12.71 17.12 7.48
CA LEU A 4 12.81 16.35 6.22
C LEU A 4 11.95 15.08 6.21
N THR A 5 11.48 14.60 7.37
CA THR A 5 10.58 13.43 7.44
C THR A 5 9.14 13.75 7.03
N SER A 6 8.82 15.03 6.87
CA SER A 6 7.53 15.48 6.31
C SER A 6 7.42 15.21 4.81
N ILE A 7 8.56 15.06 4.13
CA ILE A 7 8.62 14.78 2.70
C ILE A 7 8.32 13.30 2.47
N LYS A 8 7.24 13.04 1.75
CA LYS A 8 6.81 11.69 1.39
C LYS A 8 7.93 10.95 0.65
N GLY A 9 8.36 9.81 1.19
CA GLY A 9 9.48 9.03 0.65
C GLY A 9 10.83 9.27 1.35
N ILE A 10 10.93 10.17 2.34
CA ILE A 10 12.13 10.32 3.18
C ILE A 10 11.79 9.95 4.63
N GLY A 11 12.12 8.73 5.03
CA GLY A 11 11.92 8.22 6.39
C GLY A 11 13.11 8.44 7.34
N ARG A 12 12.90 8.24 8.65
CA ARG A 12 13.93 8.40 9.71
C ARG A 12 15.18 7.53 9.54
N ARG A 13 15.07 6.39 8.84
CA ARG A 13 16.17 5.45 8.53
C ARG A 13 16.56 5.43 7.04
N PHE A 14 16.00 6.35 6.25
CA PHE A 14 15.97 6.28 4.80
C PHE A 14 17.26 6.76 4.12
N ALA A 15 18.24 7.23 4.91
CA ALA A 15 19.55 7.57 4.39
C ALA A 15 20.39 6.33 3.99
N ASN A 16 20.08 5.12 4.48
CA ASN A 16 20.97 3.97 4.28
C ASN A 16 20.33 2.69 3.72
N ILE A 17 19.01 2.59 3.57
CA ILE A 17 18.41 1.34 3.09
C ILE A 17 17.17 1.61 2.25
N VAL A 18 17.27 1.27 0.96
CA VAL A 18 16.29 0.55 0.13
C VAL A 18 16.22 1.18 -1.27
N CYS A 19 16.92 0.52 -2.18
CA CYS A 19 16.53 0.50 -3.57
C CYS A 19 15.96 -0.89 -3.86
N LYS A 20 14.64 -1.02 -4.04
CA LYS A 20 14.12 -2.19 -4.75
C LYS A 20 14.56 -2.07 -6.21
N LYS A 21 15.04 -3.17 -6.79
CA LYS A 21 15.44 -3.22 -8.20
C LYS A 21 14.21 -2.94 -9.06
N ASP A 22 14.30 -1.93 -9.92
CA ASP A 22 13.21 -1.61 -10.84
C ASP A 22 13.04 -2.70 -11.88
N TYR A 23 11.79 -3.08 -12.16
CA TYR A 23 11.50 -4.16 -13.09
C TYR A 23 11.68 -3.76 -14.57
N LYS A 24 11.63 -2.46 -14.88
CA LYS A 24 11.83 -1.92 -16.23
C LYS A 24 13.31 -1.79 -16.55
N ASP A 25 14.03 -1.04 -15.72
CA ASP A 25 15.41 -0.64 -16.01
C ASP A 25 16.45 -1.45 -15.24
N GLY A 26 16.03 -2.30 -14.30
CA GLY A 26 16.94 -3.09 -13.47
C GLY A 26 17.78 -2.26 -12.49
N LYS A 27 17.58 -0.95 -12.43
CA LYS A 27 18.36 -0.02 -11.60
C LYS A 27 17.73 0.18 -10.23
N HIS A 28 18.54 0.69 -9.34
CA HIS A 28 18.19 1.03 -7.97
C HIS A 28 17.94 2.54 -7.90
N SER A 29 16.67 2.94 -7.74
CA SER A 29 16.28 4.36 -7.74
C SER A 29 15.60 4.77 -6.43
N GLN A 30 15.94 5.96 -5.93
CA GLN A 30 15.22 6.62 -4.85
C GLN A 30 14.12 7.49 -5.45
N VAL A 31 12.89 7.31 -5.00
CA VAL A 31 11.73 8.03 -5.51
C VAL A 31 11.11 8.85 -4.38
N VAL A 32 10.86 10.13 -4.64
CA VAL A 32 10.41 11.11 -3.63
C VAL A 32 9.10 11.78 -4.07
N SER A 33 8.26 12.14 -3.10
CA SER A 33 7.04 12.93 -3.26
C SER A 33 6.09 12.38 -4.33
N ASN A 34 5.76 13.18 -5.35
CA ASN A 34 4.77 12.85 -6.38
C ASN A 34 5.20 11.66 -7.24
N ALA A 35 6.51 11.51 -7.48
CA ALA A 35 7.02 10.39 -8.26
C ALA A 35 6.75 9.04 -7.58
N LEU A 36 6.67 9.01 -6.25
CA LEU A 36 6.39 7.79 -5.48
C LEU A 36 4.96 7.32 -5.73
N ASP A 37 4.01 8.27 -5.73
CA ASP A 37 2.60 7.96 -5.99
C ASP A 37 2.37 7.52 -7.44
N MET A 38 3.03 8.18 -8.40
CA MET A 38 2.95 7.79 -9.81
C MET A 38 3.47 6.36 -10.03
N LYS A 39 4.63 6.04 -9.46
CA LYS A 39 5.21 4.69 -9.56
C LYS A 39 4.31 3.61 -8.97
N LEU A 40 3.70 3.89 -7.81
CA LEU A 40 2.76 2.96 -7.18
C LEU A 40 1.49 2.76 -8.03
N ARG A 41 0.96 3.82 -8.63
CA ARG A 41 -0.20 3.74 -9.54
C ARG A 41 0.11 2.88 -10.77
N ASP A 42 1.24 3.12 -11.40
CA ASP A 42 1.67 2.37 -12.60
C ASP A 42 1.83 0.87 -12.31
N ASP A 43 2.44 0.53 -11.17
CA ASP A 43 2.60 -0.86 -10.74
C ASP A 43 1.24 -1.54 -10.48
N LEU A 44 0.31 -0.85 -9.83
CA LEU A 44 -1.03 -1.37 -9.60
C LEU A 44 -1.81 -1.54 -10.90
N GLU A 45 -1.71 -0.59 -11.82
CA GLU A 45 -2.39 -0.64 -13.11
C GLU A 45 -1.87 -1.79 -13.98
N ARG A 46 -0.55 -2.02 -13.97
CA ARG A 46 0.06 -3.20 -14.59
C ARG A 46 -0.48 -4.50 -14.01
N LEU A 47 -0.56 -4.61 -12.68
CA LEU A 47 -1.08 -5.81 -12.02
C LEU A 47 -2.56 -6.08 -12.32
N LYS A 48 -3.37 -5.02 -12.49
CA LYS A 48 -4.77 -5.13 -12.92
C LYS A 48 -4.88 -5.65 -14.35
N LYS A 49 -4.09 -5.10 -15.28
CA LYS A 49 -4.07 -5.52 -16.70
C LYS A 49 -3.70 -7.00 -16.87
N ILE A 50 -2.74 -7.49 -16.09
CA ILE A 50 -2.31 -8.91 -16.10
C ILE A 50 -3.34 -9.81 -15.38
N ARG A 51 -4.37 -9.24 -14.72
CA ARG A 51 -5.36 -9.95 -13.89
C ARG A 51 -4.73 -10.79 -12.77
N ASN A 52 -3.61 -10.32 -12.22
CA ASN A 52 -2.97 -10.97 -11.08
C ASN A 52 -3.86 -10.84 -9.84
N HIS A 53 -3.95 -11.89 -9.01
CA HIS A 53 -4.71 -11.90 -7.75
C HIS A 53 -4.43 -10.68 -6.87
N ARG A 54 -3.15 -10.28 -6.75
CA ARG A 54 -2.76 -9.08 -5.98
C ARG A 54 -3.37 -7.81 -6.56
N GLY A 55 -3.38 -7.66 -7.88
CA GLY A 55 -3.94 -6.51 -8.59
C GLY A 55 -5.46 -6.44 -8.47
N LEU A 56 -6.14 -7.57 -8.64
CA LEU A 56 -7.59 -7.67 -8.49
C LEU A 56 -8.04 -7.34 -7.05
N ARG A 57 -7.33 -7.84 -6.04
CA ARG A 57 -7.60 -7.46 -4.64
C ARG A 57 -7.43 -5.97 -4.39
N HIS A 58 -6.40 -5.34 -4.95
CA HIS A 58 -6.23 -3.90 -4.85
C HIS A 58 -7.35 -3.13 -5.55
N TYR A 59 -7.84 -3.61 -6.70
CA TYR A 59 -8.97 -3.03 -7.40
C TYR A 59 -10.27 -3.09 -6.56
N TRP A 60 -10.53 -4.23 -5.91
CA TRP A 60 -11.68 -4.40 -5.01
C TRP A 60 -11.50 -3.76 -3.62
N GLY A 61 -10.38 -3.08 -3.35
CA GLY A 61 -10.11 -2.48 -2.04
C GLY A 61 -9.89 -3.50 -0.91
N LEU A 62 -9.56 -4.75 -1.23
CA LEU A 62 -9.31 -5.81 -0.26
C LEU A 62 -7.83 -5.84 0.15
N ARG A 63 -7.58 -6.26 1.40
CA ARG A 63 -6.22 -6.38 1.96
C ARG A 63 -5.48 -7.54 1.28
N VAL A 64 -4.20 -7.37 0.91
CA VAL A 64 -3.51 -8.33 0.02
C VAL A 64 -2.68 -9.40 0.74
N ARG A 65 -2.24 -9.15 1.99
CA ARG A 65 -1.28 -10.02 2.71
C ARG A 65 -1.94 -11.12 3.56
N GLY A 66 -2.96 -11.80 3.04
CA GLY A 66 -3.57 -12.97 3.73
C GLY A 66 -4.40 -12.65 4.99
N GLN A 67 -4.74 -11.37 5.20
CA GLN A 67 -5.59 -10.98 6.32
C GLN A 67 -7.02 -11.49 6.12
N HIS A 68 -7.62 -12.05 7.17
CA HIS A 68 -9.02 -12.47 7.16
C HIS A 68 -9.95 -11.27 6.95
N THR A 69 -10.76 -11.32 5.90
CA THR A 69 -11.74 -10.27 5.56
C THR A 69 -13.13 -10.53 6.12
N LYS A 70 -13.35 -11.68 6.79
CA LYS A 70 -14.64 -12.06 7.38
C LYS A 70 -14.97 -11.23 8.62
N THR A 71 -14.03 -11.13 9.55
CA THR A 71 -14.20 -10.49 10.87
C THR A 71 -13.43 -9.18 11.01
N THR A 72 -12.32 -9.02 10.28
CA THR A 72 -11.40 -7.89 10.46
C THR A 72 -11.59 -6.81 9.40
N GLY A 73 -11.49 -5.54 9.81
CA GLY A 73 -11.55 -4.39 8.89
C GLY A 73 -12.96 -4.02 8.41
N ARG A 74 -14.00 -4.44 9.14
CA ARG A 74 -15.38 -4.03 8.89
C ARG A 74 -15.53 -2.52 9.13
N ARG A 75 -16.22 -1.86 8.21
CA ARG A 75 -16.60 -0.43 8.32
C ARG A 75 -18.10 -0.37 8.57
N GLY A 76 -18.53 0.36 9.60
CA GLY A 76 -19.93 0.44 10.02
C GLY A 76 -20.06 0.49 11.55
N LYS A 77 -21.26 0.77 12.06
CA LYS A 77 -21.55 0.77 13.49
C LYS A 77 -21.61 -0.67 14.02
N THR A 78 -21.02 -0.92 15.18
CA THR A 78 -21.14 -2.20 15.89
C THR A 78 -22.58 -2.41 16.33
N VAL A 79 -23.14 -3.59 16.04
CA VAL A 79 -24.47 -3.97 16.57
C VAL A 79 -24.27 -4.39 18.02
N GLY A 80 -24.79 -3.60 18.97
CA GLY A 80 -24.78 -3.95 20.39
C GLY A 80 -25.75 -5.10 20.69
N VAL A 81 -25.49 -5.87 21.76
CA VAL A 81 -26.38 -6.94 22.21
C VAL A 81 -27.47 -6.33 23.10
N SER A 82 -28.75 -6.47 22.73
CA SER A 82 -29.88 -6.18 23.62
C SER A 82 -30.16 -7.40 24.49
N LYS A 83 -29.94 -7.31 25.80
CA LYS A 83 -30.47 -8.30 26.75
C LYS A 83 -31.97 -8.09 26.92
N LYS A 84 -32.75 -9.16 26.81
CA LYS A 84 -34.18 -9.14 27.15
C LYS A 84 -34.30 -8.89 28.66
N ARG A 85 -35.09 -7.88 29.05
CA ARG A 85 -35.51 -7.70 30.44
C ARG A 85 -36.45 -8.83 30.84
#